data_AF-W8B4H3-F1
#
_entry.id   AF-W8B4H3-F1
#
_cell.length_a   1.000
_cell.length_b   1.000
_cell.length_c   1.000
_cell.angle_alpha   90.00
_cell.angle_beta   90.00
_cell.angle_gamma   90.00
#
_symmetry.space_group_name_H-M   'P 1'
#
loop_
_entity.id
_entity.type
_entity.pdbx_description
1 polymer ?
#
loop_
_entity_poly.entity_id
_entity_poly.type
_entity_poly.pdbx_seq_one_letter_code
_entity_poly.pdbx_strand_id
1 'polypeptide(L)'
;MNDLTKKYIIEQNDAFGRYLTAAADIKAGETFLLEQPILLLASNGDRRCTNCLKLTTEFCRICQVFALCDNCASHNEYDCGLLAGMKDIQVDLVKENPLIYGLLKCLLLRENPENTAYYEQLIQMESHLEARRGSEIWRDLQQRAVEPLLQSGLRKYLKDVQSVDENLLHKYLAIIDVNCFEIRAPDEGQLRGIYPLAALMAHNCVSNVQASIDEHYQMKVYARCDVAKGALLYNCYTNVLLGTDERRHLLKVGKYFDCKCARCEDPTELGSHMSSFMCARCADNKRAGFIVKKKKEPAQGQQQTAKQTKSSATKQLWLWQCQQCEHTLTAETVEQLIERAKEEMFHAKDDVTRYELLLSKLTRYFHPNHYLLLDIKQNIAAILRSILQNFSLQPGRKVYERKVRLCQDILAFCK
;
A
#
# COMPACT_ATOMS: atom_id res chain seq x y z
N MET A 1 4.13 -9.60 -31.01
CA MET A 1 4.16 -9.29 -29.56
C MET A 1 5.58 -8.87 -29.25
N ASN A 2 5.78 -7.58 -28.97
CA ASN A 2 7.10 -6.97 -28.92
C ASN A 2 7.96 -7.66 -27.87
N ASP A 3 9.05 -8.24 -28.35
CA ASP A 3 10.22 -8.63 -27.58
C ASP A 3 10.73 -7.38 -26.85
N LEU A 4 10.19 -7.13 -25.66
CA LEU A 4 10.79 -6.19 -24.72
C LEU A 4 12.11 -6.82 -24.33
N THR A 5 13.16 -6.52 -25.10
CA THR A 5 14.53 -6.91 -24.78
C THR A 5 14.74 -6.60 -23.31
N LYS A 6 15.02 -7.62 -22.49
CA LYS A 6 15.01 -7.51 -21.03
C LYS A 6 15.83 -6.30 -20.56
N LYS A 7 15.17 -5.19 -20.19
CA LYS A 7 15.81 -3.92 -19.81
C LYS A 7 16.06 -3.79 -18.31
N TYR A 8 15.99 -4.89 -17.57
CA TYR A 8 16.22 -4.93 -16.13
C TYR A 8 17.16 -6.08 -15.75
N ILE A 9 17.88 -5.89 -14.66
CA ILE A 9 18.74 -6.88 -14.01
C ILE A 9 18.21 -7.09 -12.59
N ILE A 10 18.23 -8.33 -12.11
CA ILE A 10 17.95 -8.64 -10.71
C ILE A 10 19.29 -8.67 -9.99
N GLU A 11 19.44 -7.83 -8.98
CA GLU A 11 20.62 -7.75 -8.13
C GLU A 11 20.26 -8.02 -6.67
N GLN A 12 21.26 -8.18 -5.80
CA GLN A 12 21.05 -8.45 -4.39
C GLN A 12 22.05 -7.69 -3.50
N ASN A 13 21.57 -7.15 -2.37
CA ASN A 13 22.39 -6.59 -1.30
C ASN A 13 21.68 -6.65 0.06
N ASP A 14 22.39 -6.30 1.13
CA ASP A 14 21.87 -6.35 2.50
C ASP A 14 20.77 -5.30 2.78
N ALA A 15 20.72 -4.22 2.02
CA ALA A 15 19.80 -3.11 2.25
C ALA A 15 18.40 -3.35 1.67
N PHE A 16 18.31 -3.97 0.49
CA PHE A 16 17.07 -4.18 -0.24
C PHE A 16 16.72 -5.67 -0.42
N GLY A 17 17.59 -6.60 -0.01
CA GLY A 17 17.47 -7.99 -0.43
C GLY A 17 17.66 -8.06 -1.95
N ARG A 18 16.73 -8.71 -2.67
CA ARG A 18 16.72 -8.74 -4.14
C ARG A 18 16.01 -7.50 -4.69
N TYR A 19 16.56 -6.87 -5.73
CA TYR A 19 16.00 -5.65 -6.32
C TYR A 19 16.26 -5.55 -7.82
N LEU A 20 15.58 -4.61 -8.49
CA LEU A 20 15.76 -4.35 -9.92
C LEU A 20 16.64 -3.13 -10.20
N THR A 21 17.55 -3.27 -11.17
CA THR A 21 18.29 -2.16 -11.80
C THR A 21 18.10 -2.15 -13.31
N ALA A 22 18.31 -1.01 -13.95
CA ALA A 22 18.17 -0.85 -15.39
C ALA A 22 19.34 -1.52 -16.15
N ALA A 23 19.05 -2.46 -17.06
CA ALA A 23 20.06 -3.15 -17.87
C ALA A 23 20.63 -2.27 -19.01
N ALA A 24 19.89 -1.23 -19.38
CA ALA A 24 20.21 -0.24 -20.39
C ALA A 24 19.57 1.10 -19.99
N ASP A 25 19.85 2.16 -20.74
CA ASP A 25 19.11 3.41 -20.59
C ASP A 25 17.64 3.19 -20.97
N ILE A 26 16.72 3.68 -20.15
CA ILE A 26 15.26 3.60 -20.34
C ILE A 26 14.74 5.02 -20.43
N LYS A 27 14.02 5.35 -21.50
CA LYS A 27 13.47 6.70 -21.70
C LYS A 27 12.17 6.91 -20.94
N ALA A 28 11.88 8.17 -20.59
CA ALA A 28 10.59 8.53 -20.01
C ALA A 28 9.42 8.02 -20.89
N GLY A 29 8.44 7.38 -20.26
CA GLY A 29 7.28 6.74 -20.91
C GLY A 29 7.55 5.34 -21.48
N GLU A 30 8.81 4.90 -21.51
CA GLU A 30 9.18 3.61 -22.06
C GLU A 30 8.80 2.45 -21.12
N THR A 31 8.18 1.42 -21.69
CA THR A 31 7.81 0.20 -20.97
C THR A 31 8.98 -0.77 -20.94
N PHE A 32 9.33 -1.28 -19.76
CA PHE A 32 10.43 -2.22 -19.59
C PHE A 32 10.02 -3.57 -19.00
N LEU A 33 8.79 -3.68 -18.46
CA LEU A 33 8.26 -4.91 -17.88
C LEU A 33 6.76 -5.03 -18.22
N LEU A 34 6.40 -6.21 -18.74
CA LEU A 34 5.04 -6.71 -18.83
C LEU A 34 4.99 -8.02 -18.04
N GLU A 35 4.08 -8.14 -17.10
CA GLU A 35 4.02 -9.29 -16.18
C GLU A 35 2.58 -9.73 -15.94
N GLN A 36 2.34 -11.04 -16.02
CA GLN A 36 1.08 -11.64 -15.60
C GLN A 36 1.17 -12.02 -14.11
N PRO A 37 0.06 -11.92 -13.35
CA PRO A 37 0.07 -12.30 -11.95
C PRO A 37 0.18 -13.82 -11.84
N ILE A 38 0.96 -14.30 -10.87
CA ILE A 38 1.01 -15.74 -10.57
C ILE A 38 -0.20 -16.19 -9.73
N LEU A 39 -0.81 -15.25 -9.01
CA LEU A 39 -2.01 -15.46 -8.20
C LEU A 39 -2.86 -14.19 -8.18
N LEU A 40 -4.17 -14.38 -8.29
CA LEU A 40 -5.19 -13.36 -8.02
C LEU A 40 -5.99 -13.80 -6.80
N LEU A 41 -6.17 -12.87 -5.86
CA LEU A 41 -6.77 -13.09 -4.55
C LEU A 41 -7.88 -12.06 -4.34
N ALA A 42 -8.95 -12.47 -3.67
CA ALA A 42 -9.94 -11.53 -3.19
C ALA A 42 -9.33 -10.63 -2.10
N SER A 43 -9.85 -9.40 -1.99
CA SER A 43 -9.60 -8.56 -0.83
C SER A 43 -10.17 -9.20 0.43
N ASN A 44 -9.60 -8.87 1.59
CA ASN A 44 -10.03 -9.45 2.86
C ASN A 44 -11.52 -9.14 3.10
N GLY A 45 -12.33 -10.17 3.31
CA GLY A 45 -13.78 -10.06 3.55
C GLY A 45 -14.66 -10.21 2.31
N ASP A 46 -14.10 -10.05 1.10
CA ASP A 46 -14.83 -10.30 -0.13
C ASP A 46 -14.91 -11.81 -0.42
N ARG A 47 -16.08 -12.25 -0.90
CA ARG A 47 -16.26 -13.57 -1.49
C ARG A 47 -16.50 -13.40 -3.00
N ARG A 48 -15.57 -13.92 -3.80
CA ARG A 48 -15.55 -13.72 -5.25
C ARG A 48 -15.45 -15.05 -6.00
N CYS A 49 -16.16 -15.13 -7.12
CA CYS A 49 -16.12 -16.27 -8.01
C CYS A 49 -14.67 -16.56 -8.43
N THR A 50 -14.20 -17.78 -8.19
CA THR A 50 -12.81 -18.17 -8.47
C THR A 50 -12.47 -18.16 -9.98
N ASN A 51 -13.46 -18.09 -10.87
CA ASN A 51 -13.27 -18.02 -12.31
C ASN A 51 -13.37 -16.57 -12.84
N CYS A 52 -14.51 -15.91 -12.66
CA CYS A 52 -14.73 -14.56 -13.22
C CYS A 52 -14.43 -13.39 -12.25
N LEU A 53 -14.06 -13.68 -11.00
CA LEU A 53 -13.64 -12.72 -9.97
C LEU A 53 -14.68 -11.69 -9.52
N LYS A 54 -15.93 -11.81 -9.99
CA LYS A 54 -17.08 -11.03 -9.51
C LYS A 54 -17.55 -11.50 -8.14
N LEU A 55 -18.15 -10.61 -7.36
CA LEU A 55 -18.75 -10.93 -6.06
C LEU A 55 -19.81 -12.02 -6.20
N THR A 56 -19.83 -12.95 -5.25
CA THR A 56 -20.84 -14.02 -5.20
C THR A 56 -20.97 -14.62 -3.80
N THR A 57 -22.18 -15.07 -3.48
CA THR A 57 -22.48 -15.84 -2.27
C THR A 57 -22.45 -17.35 -2.51
N GLU A 58 -22.46 -17.77 -3.77
CA GLU A 58 -22.60 -19.15 -4.20
C GLU A 58 -21.27 -19.90 -4.20
N PHE A 59 -21.36 -21.22 -4.07
CA PHE A 59 -20.21 -22.12 -4.04
C PHE A 59 -20.28 -23.13 -5.19
N CYS A 60 -19.10 -23.58 -5.63
CA CYS A 60 -18.98 -24.63 -6.62
C CYS A 60 -19.76 -25.87 -6.17
N ARG A 61 -20.65 -26.38 -7.03
CA ARG A 61 -21.49 -27.55 -6.70
C ARG A 61 -20.69 -28.87 -6.62
N ILE A 62 -19.48 -28.89 -7.17
CA ILE A 62 -18.61 -30.07 -7.21
C ILE A 62 -17.76 -30.13 -5.95
N CYS A 63 -16.86 -29.14 -5.74
CA CYS A 63 -15.97 -29.16 -4.58
C CYS A 63 -16.59 -28.58 -3.31
N GLN A 64 -17.66 -27.78 -3.42
CA GLN A 64 -18.31 -27.06 -2.33
C GLN A 64 -17.43 -26.09 -1.52
N VAL A 65 -16.13 -25.99 -1.81
CA VAL A 65 -15.17 -25.15 -1.07
C VAL A 65 -15.06 -23.76 -1.69
N PHE A 66 -14.79 -23.64 -3.00
CA PHE A 66 -14.62 -22.34 -3.63
C PHE A 66 -15.93 -21.67 -4.01
N ALA A 67 -15.94 -20.35 -3.90
CA ALA A 67 -17.00 -19.52 -4.43
C ALA A 67 -17.02 -19.58 -5.96
N LEU A 68 -18.20 -19.82 -6.54
CA LEU A 68 -18.42 -19.92 -7.99
C LEU A 68 -19.82 -19.40 -8.30
N CYS A 69 -19.91 -18.34 -9.12
CA CYS A 69 -21.21 -17.75 -9.45
C CYS A 69 -21.98 -18.61 -10.46
N ASP A 70 -23.30 -18.40 -10.55
CA ASP A 70 -24.17 -19.18 -11.44
C ASP A 70 -23.84 -19.06 -12.94
N ASN A 71 -23.15 -17.99 -13.34
CA ASN A 71 -22.73 -17.77 -14.73
C ASN A 71 -21.46 -18.56 -15.11
N CYS A 72 -20.76 -19.14 -14.13
CA CYS A 72 -19.54 -19.92 -14.36
C CYS A 72 -19.83 -21.41 -14.14
N ALA A 73 -19.70 -22.22 -15.19
CA ALA A 73 -19.95 -23.66 -15.11
C ALA A 73 -18.83 -24.43 -14.37
N SER A 74 -17.59 -23.95 -14.45
CA SER A 74 -16.42 -24.58 -13.85
C SER A 74 -15.36 -23.55 -13.44
N HIS A 75 -14.36 -24.05 -12.72
CA HIS A 75 -13.10 -23.38 -12.44
C HIS A 75 -11.95 -24.34 -12.69
N ASN A 76 -10.70 -23.98 -12.34
CA ASN A 76 -9.53 -24.84 -12.53
C ASN A 76 -9.83 -26.30 -12.14
N GLU A 77 -9.72 -27.20 -13.11
CA GLU A 77 -10.21 -28.58 -13.00
C GLU A 77 -9.40 -29.39 -11.99
N TYR A 78 -8.07 -29.20 -11.97
CA TYR A 78 -7.18 -29.85 -11.01
C TYR A 78 -7.55 -29.44 -9.58
N ASP A 79 -7.66 -28.13 -9.31
CA ASP A 79 -8.00 -27.60 -8.00
C ASP A 79 -9.39 -28.08 -7.55
N CYS A 80 -10.36 -28.07 -8.47
CA CYS A 80 -11.71 -28.55 -8.21
C CYS A 80 -11.74 -30.04 -7.86
N GLY A 81 -11.04 -30.87 -8.66
CA GLY A 81 -10.97 -32.31 -8.48
C GLY A 81 -10.27 -32.68 -7.18
N LEU A 82 -9.16 -32.01 -6.87
CA LEU A 82 -8.44 -32.22 -5.61
C LEU A 82 -9.32 -31.91 -4.41
N LEU A 83 -9.98 -30.75 -4.38
CA LEU A 83 -10.87 -30.35 -3.28
C LEU A 83 -12.11 -31.25 -3.18
N ALA A 84 -12.72 -31.62 -4.31
CA ALA A 84 -13.88 -32.52 -4.33
C ALA A 84 -13.53 -33.93 -3.83
N GLY A 85 -12.27 -34.35 -3.97
CA GLY A 85 -11.75 -35.61 -3.45
C GLY A 85 -11.51 -35.62 -1.92
N MET A 86 -11.49 -34.46 -1.27
CA MET A 86 -11.22 -34.36 0.17
C MET A 86 -12.47 -34.73 0.99
N LYS A 87 -12.46 -35.92 1.59
CA LYS A 87 -13.53 -36.40 2.48
C LYS A 87 -13.31 -35.90 3.92
N ASP A 88 -14.38 -35.79 4.70
CA ASP A 88 -14.30 -35.44 6.13
C ASP A 88 -13.63 -34.08 6.44
N ILE A 89 -13.68 -33.14 5.49
CA ILE A 89 -13.26 -31.76 5.72
C ILE A 89 -14.43 -30.94 6.28
N GLN A 90 -14.12 -30.02 7.20
CA GLN A 90 -15.10 -29.08 7.75
C GLN A 90 -15.30 -27.93 6.77
N VAL A 91 -16.08 -28.16 5.71
CA VAL A 91 -16.32 -27.18 4.64
C VAL A 91 -16.90 -25.87 5.20
N ASP A 92 -17.83 -25.95 6.14
CA ASP A 92 -18.47 -24.75 6.70
C ASP A 92 -17.47 -23.87 7.44
N LEU A 93 -16.54 -24.46 8.20
CA LEU A 93 -15.42 -23.74 8.83
C LEU A 93 -14.58 -22.99 7.78
N VAL A 94 -14.35 -23.59 6.61
CA VAL A 94 -13.62 -22.95 5.51
C VAL A 94 -14.41 -21.79 4.91
N LYS A 95 -15.72 -21.95 4.73
CA LYS A 95 -16.62 -20.92 4.15
C LYS A 95 -16.84 -19.73 5.07
N GLU A 96 -16.89 -19.97 6.38
CA GLU A 96 -17.08 -18.96 7.42
C GLU A 96 -15.83 -18.13 7.69
N ASN A 97 -14.65 -18.59 7.23
CA ASN A 97 -13.38 -17.90 7.40
C ASN A 97 -12.75 -17.48 6.06
N PRO A 98 -13.19 -16.35 5.45
CA PRO A 98 -12.69 -15.89 4.14
C PRO A 98 -11.17 -15.72 4.05
N LEU A 99 -10.47 -15.48 5.16
CA LEU A 99 -9.02 -15.33 5.18
C LEU A 99 -8.27 -16.64 4.82
N ILE A 100 -8.92 -17.80 4.98
CA ILE A 100 -8.39 -19.11 4.54
C ILE A 100 -8.18 -19.14 3.02
N TYR A 101 -8.96 -18.37 2.23
CA TYR A 101 -8.92 -18.47 0.78
C TYR A 101 -7.56 -18.08 0.19
N GLY A 102 -6.88 -17.12 0.81
CA GLY A 102 -5.50 -16.76 0.44
C GLY A 102 -4.54 -17.93 0.65
N LEU A 103 -4.62 -18.59 1.80
CA LEU A 103 -3.84 -19.79 2.10
C LEU A 103 -4.16 -20.93 1.13
N LEU A 104 -5.44 -21.16 0.87
CA LEU A 104 -5.89 -22.23 -0.02
C LEU A 104 -5.37 -22.02 -1.44
N LYS A 105 -5.38 -20.80 -1.95
CA LYS A 105 -4.79 -20.46 -3.26
C LYS A 105 -3.28 -20.74 -3.30
N CYS A 106 -2.53 -20.38 -2.26
CA CYS A 106 -1.10 -20.70 -2.18
C CYS A 106 -0.84 -22.21 -2.09
N LEU A 107 -1.64 -22.94 -1.32
CA LEU A 107 -1.53 -24.39 -1.20
C LEU A 107 -1.88 -25.09 -2.52
N LEU A 108 -2.93 -24.67 -3.22
CA LEU A 108 -3.27 -25.26 -4.52
C LEU A 108 -2.25 -24.94 -5.61
N LEU A 109 -1.65 -23.74 -5.57
CA LEU A 109 -0.51 -23.40 -6.43
C LEU A 109 0.65 -24.37 -6.19
N ARG A 110 0.92 -24.75 -4.94
CA ARG A 110 1.91 -25.77 -4.56
C ARG A 110 1.51 -27.17 -5.04
N GLU A 111 0.23 -27.53 -4.94
CA GLU A 111 -0.24 -28.88 -5.23
C GLU A 111 -0.32 -29.17 -6.73
N ASN A 112 -0.69 -28.19 -7.55
CA ASN A 112 -0.87 -28.37 -8.99
C ASN A 112 0.50 -28.47 -9.70
N PRO A 113 0.84 -29.61 -10.33
CA PRO A 113 2.13 -29.80 -10.99
C PRO A 113 2.42 -28.76 -12.08
N GLU A 114 1.40 -28.29 -12.80
CA GLU A 114 1.53 -27.27 -13.84
C GLU A 114 1.96 -25.90 -13.28
N ASN A 115 1.74 -25.67 -11.98
CA ASN A 115 2.05 -24.42 -11.30
C ASN A 115 3.39 -24.44 -10.54
N THR A 116 4.20 -25.51 -10.69
CA THR A 116 5.46 -25.67 -9.93
C THR A 116 6.38 -24.46 -10.06
N ALA A 117 6.59 -23.95 -11.28
CA ALA A 117 7.42 -22.76 -11.51
C ALA A 117 6.89 -21.49 -10.84
N TYR A 118 5.55 -21.32 -10.79
CA TYR A 118 4.92 -20.19 -10.11
C TYR A 118 5.04 -20.31 -8.59
N TYR A 119 4.91 -21.53 -8.06
CA TYR A 119 5.12 -21.77 -6.63
C TYR A 119 6.57 -21.53 -6.20
N GLU A 120 7.54 -21.93 -7.01
CA GLU A 120 8.97 -21.63 -6.79
C GLU A 120 9.23 -20.13 -6.75
N GLN A 121 8.58 -19.34 -7.61
CA GLN A 121 8.65 -17.88 -7.55
C GLN A 121 8.02 -17.33 -6.27
N LEU A 122 6.82 -17.80 -5.91
CA LEU A 122 6.09 -17.37 -4.72
C LEU A 122 6.91 -17.57 -3.44
N ILE A 123 7.46 -18.77 -3.23
CA ILE A 123 8.09 -19.14 -1.96
C ILE A 123 9.41 -18.41 -1.68
N GLN A 124 10.02 -17.84 -2.73
CA GLN A 124 11.23 -17.02 -2.63
C GLN A 124 10.93 -15.56 -2.28
N MET A 125 9.68 -15.10 -2.40
CA MET A 125 9.32 -13.71 -2.13
C MET A 125 9.56 -13.35 -0.65
N GLU A 126 9.91 -12.09 -0.41
CA GLU A 126 10.15 -11.60 0.95
C GLU A 126 8.86 -11.66 1.77
N SER A 127 8.96 -12.17 2.99
CA SER A 127 7.81 -12.37 3.87
C SER A 127 7.97 -11.65 5.20
N HIS A 128 9.16 -11.14 5.53
CA HIS A 128 9.50 -10.54 6.81
C HIS A 128 9.01 -11.37 8.00
N LEU A 129 9.06 -12.71 7.87
CA LEU A 129 8.37 -13.62 8.78
C LEU A 129 8.82 -13.44 10.22
N GLU A 130 10.13 -13.31 10.42
CA GLU A 130 10.71 -13.14 11.76
C GLU A 130 10.35 -11.79 12.38
N ALA A 131 10.26 -10.72 11.58
CA ALA A 131 9.79 -9.43 12.06
C ALA A 131 8.28 -9.42 12.36
N ARG A 132 7.52 -10.25 11.65
CA ARG A 132 6.07 -10.44 11.85
C ARG A 132 5.77 -11.30 13.09
N ARG A 133 6.63 -12.24 13.43
CA ARG A 133 6.41 -13.21 14.53
C ARG A 133 6.07 -12.51 15.85
N GLY A 134 4.97 -12.92 16.47
CA GLY A 134 4.51 -12.36 17.76
C GLY A 134 3.85 -10.97 17.69
N SER A 135 3.78 -10.34 16.52
CA SER A 135 3.03 -9.09 16.33
C SER A 135 1.51 -9.27 16.53
N GLU A 136 0.77 -8.17 16.56
CA GLU A 136 -0.70 -8.21 16.59
C GLU A 136 -1.29 -8.90 15.34
N ILE A 137 -0.79 -8.57 14.15
CA ILE A 137 -1.24 -9.19 12.90
C ILE A 137 -0.94 -10.69 12.84
N TRP A 138 0.17 -11.15 13.46
CA TRP A 138 0.45 -12.58 13.59
C TRP A 138 -0.65 -13.27 14.41
N ARG A 139 -1.01 -12.70 15.57
CA ARG A 139 -2.02 -13.27 16.47
C ARG A 139 -3.42 -13.27 15.84
N ASP A 140 -3.81 -12.17 15.17
CA ASP A 140 -5.09 -12.08 14.46
C ASP A 140 -5.20 -13.15 13.36
N LEU A 141 -4.18 -13.29 12.51
CA LEU A 141 -4.20 -14.28 11.44
C LEU A 141 -4.02 -15.72 11.90
N GLN A 142 -3.32 -15.93 13.02
CA GLN A 142 -3.28 -17.25 13.67
C GLN A 142 -4.70 -17.73 13.98
N GLN A 143 -5.48 -16.90 14.66
CA GLN A 143 -6.83 -17.23 15.09
C GLN A 143 -7.84 -17.32 13.93
N ARG A 144 -7.72 -16.44 12.93
CA ARG A 144 -8.75 -16.28 11.88
C ARG A 144 -8.46 -16.99 10.56
N ALA A 145 -7.25 -17.49 10.36
CA ALA A 145 -6.85 -18.15 9.12
C ALA A 145 -6.08 -19.45 9.36
N VAL A 146 -5.02 -19.43 10.15
CA VAL A 146 -4.12 -20.58 10.32
C VAL A 146 -4.77 -21.70 11.12
N GLU A 147 -5.27 -21.42 12.33
CA GLU A 147 -5.92 -22.42 13.17
C GLU A 147 -7.17 -23.01 12.52
N PRO A 148 -8.09 -22.21 11.94
CA PRO A 148 -9.25 -22.75 11.23
C PRO A 148 -8.86 -23.63 10.04
N LEU A 149 -7.82 -23.28 9.28
CA LEU A 149 -7.33 -24.13 8.19
C LEU A 149 -6.80 -25.47 8.72
N LEU A 150 -6.00 -25.45 9.79
CA LEU A 150 -5.45 -26.67 10.38
C LEU A 150 -6.54 -27.57 10.98
N GLN A 151 -7.56 -26.98 11.59
CA GLN A 151 -8.71 -27.69 12.17
C GLN A 151 -9.68 -28.23 11.10
N SER A 152 -9.71 -27.62 9.90
CA SER A 152 -10.63 -28.01 8.83
C SER A 152 -10.43 -29.44 8.30
N GLY A 153 -9.28 -30.07 8.57
CA GLY A 153 -8.93 -31.38 8.04
C GLY A 153 -8.35 -31.36 6.62
N LEU A 154 -8.37 -30.21 5.92
CA LEU A 154 -7.81 -30.03 4.56
C LEU A 154 -6.36 -30.51 4.47
N ARG A 155 -5.55 -30.22 5.50
CA ARG A 155 -4.12 -30.54 5.57
C ARG A 155 -3.81 -32.02 5.29
N LYS A 156 -4.72 -32.95 5.63
CA LYS A 156 -4.52 -34.41 5.47
C LYS A 156 -4.41 -34.85 4.00
N TYR A 157 -4.93 -34.05 3.08
CA TYR A 157 -5.02 -34.36 1.66
C TYR A 157 -3.92 -33.70 0.80
N LEU A 158 -3.06 -32.89 1.43
CA LEU A 158 -2.00 -32.14 0.74
C LEU A 158 -0.71 -32.96 0.66
N LYS A 159 0.12 -32.69 -0.35
CA LYS A 159 1.45 -33.31 -0.48
C LYS A 159 2.31 -32.92 0.71
N ASP A 160 3.06 -33.89 1.22
CA ASP A 160 3.99 -33.69 2.33
C ASP A 160 3.32 -32.97 3.51
N VAL A 161 2.30 -33.63 4.06
CA VAL A 161 1.45 -33.15 5.17
C VAL A 161 2.26 -32.50 6.31
N GLN A 162 3.46 -33.01 6.61
CA GLN A 162 4.29 -32.49 7.69
C GLN A 162 4.82 -31.07 7.41
N SER A 163 5.12 -30.76 6.15
CA SER A 163 5.58 -29.42 5.76
C SER A 163 4.50 -28.34 5.79
N VAL A 164 3.22 -28.71 5.80
CA VAL A 164 2.11 -27.74 5.91
C VAL A 164 1.87 -27.41 7.38
N ASP A 165 2.81 -26.67 7.96
CA ASP A 165 2.77 -26.25 9.36
C ASP A 165 2.38 -24.77 9.51
N GLU A 166 2.27 -24.29 10.76
CA GLU A 166 1.96 -22.89 11.05
C GLU A 166 2.98 -21.93 10.44
N ASN A 167 4.26 -22.33 10.39
CA ASN A 167 5.32 -21.49 9.87
C ASN A 167 5.13 -21.25 8.37
N LEU A 168 4.86 -22.29 7.59
CA LEU A 168 4.57 -22.17 6.16
C LEU A 168 3.29 -21.35 5.90
N LEU A 169 2.22 -21.59 6.68
CA LEU A 169 0.96 -20.86 6.52
C LEU A 169 1.14 -19.36 6.82
N HIS A 170 1.83 -19.01 7.90
CA HIS A 170 2.19 -17.61 8.16
C HIS A 170 3.11 -17.02 7.10
N LYS A 171 4.04 -17.83 6.54
CA LYS A 171 4.88 -17.40 5.43
C LYS A 171 4.05 -17.01 4.21
N TYR A 172 3.04 -17.79 3.84
CA TYR A 172 2.13 -17.42 2.73
C TYR A 172 1.37 -16.13 3.00
N LEU A 173 0.77 -15.98 4.17
CA LEU A 173 0.03 -14.76 4.53
C LEU A 173 0.96 -13.54 4.51
N ALA A 174 2.20 -13.72 4.95
CA ALA A 174 3.17 -12.65 4.95
C ALA A 174 3.70 -12.29 3.55
N ILE A 175 3.88 -13.28 2.65
CA ILE A 175 4.15 -13.01 1.23
C ILE A 175 3.01 -12.20 0.62
N ILE A 176 1.75 -12.59 0.88
CA ILE A 176 0.56 -11.89 0.36
C ILE A 176 0.57 -10.43 0.80
N ASP A 177 0.72 -10.15 2.10
CA ASP A 177 0.67 -8.78 2.63
C ASP A 177 1.84 -7.90 2.15
N VAL A 178 3.04 -8.48 2.04
CA VAL A 178 4.25 -7.74 1.67
C VAL A 178 4.36 -7.49 0.16
N ASN A 179 3.80 -8.36 -0.69
CA ASN A 179 4.11 -8.33 -2.13
C ASN A 179 2.90 -8.14 -3.06
N CYS A 180 1.68 -8.17 -2.55
CA CYS A 180 0.51 -7.96 -3.41
C CYS A 180 0.42 -6.51 -3.90
N PHE A 181 -0.05 -6.38 -5.14
CA PHE A 181 -0.52 -5.15 -5.73
C PHE A 181 -2.04 -5.13 -5.69
N GLU A 182 -2.61 -3.97 -5.38
CA GLU A 182 -4.04 -3.75 -5.46
C GLU A 182 -4.47 -3.65 -6.92
N ILE A 183 -5.53 -4.37 -7.27
CA ILE A 183 -6.08 -4.43 -8.63
C ILE A 183 -7.56 -4.10 -8.57
N ARG A 184 -8.08 -3.43 -9.59
CA ARG A 184 -9.52 -3.20 -9.72
C ARG A 184 -10.24 -4.51 -10.05
N ALA A 185 -11.29 -4.83 -9.30
CA ALA A 185 -12.16 -5.95 -9.62
C ALA A 185 -12.97 -5.70 -10.92
N PRO A 186 -13.43 -6.75 -11.63
CA PRO A 186 -14.25 -6.57 -12.83
C PRO A 186 -15.64 -5.97 -12.56
N ASP A 187 -16.08 -5.96 -11.30
CA ASP A 187 -17.28 -5.30 -10.78
C ASP A 187 -16.91 -4.21 -9.75
N GLU A 188 -17.62 -4.13 -8.62
CA GLU A 188 -17.28 -3.23 -7.53
C GLU A 188 -16.19 -3.83 -6.62
N GLY A 189 -15.32 -2.99 -6.07
CA GLY A 189 -14.28 -3.40 -5.11
C GLY A 189 -12.90 -3.66 -5.73
N GLN A 190 -12.08 -4.39 -4.98
CA GLN A 190 -10.66 -4.59 -5.25
C GLN A 190 -10.29 -6.07 -5.20
N LEU A 191 -9.21 -6.40 -5.89
CA LEU A 191 -8.49 -7.67 -5.86
C LEU A 191 -7.05 -7.40 -5.42
N ARG A 192 -6.34 -8.47 -5.09
CA ARG A 192 -4.89 -8.46 -4.87
C ARG A 192 -4.23 -9.39 -5.87
N GLY A 193 -3.14 -8.96 -6.49
CA GLY A 193 -2.35 -9.84 -7.37
C GLY A 193 -0.89 -9.88 -6.97
N ILE A 194 -0.29 -11.05 -7.16
CA ILE A 194 1.13 -11.28 -6.90
C ILE A 194 1.88 -11.25 -8.23
N TYR A 195 2.80 -10.29 -8.34
CA TYR A 195 3.65 -10.04 -9.53
C TYR A 195 5.11 -10.13 -9.09
N PRO A 196 5.75 -11.32 -9.17
CA PRO A 196 7.05 -11.57 -8.57
C PRO A 196 8.16 -10.62 -9.00
N LEU A 197 8.24 -10.26 -10.29
CA LEU A 197 9.26 -9.34 -10.81
C LEU A 197 8.96 -7.90 -10.39
N ALA A 198 7.72 -7.45 -10.52
CA ALA A 198 7.34 -6.11 -10.10
C ALA A 198 7.54 -5.86 -8.60
N ALA A 199 7.34 -6.90 -7.77
CA ALA A 199 7.58 -6.84 -6.33
C ALA A 199 9.05 -6.62 -5.94
N LEU A 200 10.00 -6.84 -6.85
CA LEU A 200 11.43 -6.57 -6.64
C LEU A 200 11.80 -5.07 -6.80
N MET A 201 10.89 -4.22 -7.29
CA MET A 201 11.19 -2.78 -7.42
C MET A 201 11.20 -2.11 -6.06
N ALA A 202 12.38 -1.70 -5.58
CA ALA A 202 12.53 -1.07 -4.27
C ALA A 202 11.68 0.20 -4.10
N HIS A 203 11.43 0.58 -2.84
CA HIS A 203 10.64 1.78 -2.55
C HIS A 203 11.45 3.08 -2.70
N ASN A 204 10.83 4.10 -3.32
CA ASN A 204 11.20 5.50 -3.14
C ASN A 204 9.94 6.38 -3.19
N CYS A 205 9.83 7.37 -2.28
CA CYS A 205 8.70 8.31 -2.30
C CYS A 205 8.71 9.23 -3.53
N VAL A 206 9.83 9.27 -4.26
CA VAL A 206 9.97 9.86 -5.60
C VAL A 206 10.39 8.74 -6.55
N SER A 207 9.41 7.98 -7.04
CA SER A 207 9.67 6.82 -7.91
C SER A 207 10.09 7.26 -9.31
N ASN A 208 10.95 6.48 -9.96
CA ASN A 208 11.31 6.67 -11.37
C ASN A 208 10.52 5.75 -12.31
N VAL A 209 9.69 4.85 -11.75
CA VAL A 209 8.77 4.00 -12.51
C VAL A 209 7.33 4.12 -12.02
N GLN A 210 6.40 3.65 -12.84
CA GLN A 210 4.97 3.54 -12.55
C GLN A 210 4.44 2.21 -13.06
N ALA A 211 3.60 1.55 -12.27
CA ALA A 211 2.82 0.39 -12.68
C ALA A 211 1.40 0.79 -13.07
N SER A 212 0.85 0.12 -14.08
CA SER A 212 -0.55 0.15 -14.51
C SER A 212 -0.99 -1.27 -14.81
N ILE A 213 -2.21 -1.64 -14.45
CA ILE A 213 -2.76 -2.98 -14.63
C ILE A 213 -3.98 -2.88 -15.53
N ASP A 214 -4.02 -3.68 -16.58
CA ASP A 214 -5.12 -3.68 -17.56
C ASP A 214 -6.29 -4.59 -17.16
N GLU A 215 -7.30 -4.69 -18.02
CA GLU A 215 -8.50 -5.51 -17.80
C GLU A 215 -8.23 -7.03 -17.87
N HIS A 216 -7.09 -7.43 -18.44
CA HIS A 216 -6.61 -8.81 -18.44
C HIS A 216 -5.68 -9.09 -17.24
N TYR A 217 -5.60 -8.16 -16.29
CA TYR A 217 -4.72 -8.20 -15.13
C TYR A 217 -3.23 -8.25 -15.49
N GLN A 218 -2.85 -7.88 -16.70
CA GLN A 218 -1.44 -7.75 -17.04
C GLN A 218 -0.90 -6.44 -16.45
N MET A 219 0.18 -6.55 -15.68
CA MET A 219 0.91 -5.38 -15.21
C MET A 219 1.86 -4.87 -16.29
N LYS A 220 1.73 -3.58 -16.59
CA LYS A 220 2.66 -2.80 -17.39
C LYS A 220 3.44 -1.84 -16.50
N VAL A 221 4.76 -1.95 -16.51
CA VAL A 221 5.65 -1.03 -15.80
C VAL A 221 6.48 -0.21 -16.79
N TYR A 222 6.46 1.11 -16.60
CA TYR A 222 7.13 2.08 -17.47
C TYR A 222 7.86 3.15 -16.66
N ALA A 223 8.88 3.73 -17.26
CA ALA A 223 9.67 4.78 -16.64
C ALA A 223 8.91 6.12 -16.65
N ARG A 224 8.95 6.87 -15.54
CA ARG A 224 8.37 8.22 -15.43
C ARG A 224 9.35 9.32 -15.84
N CYS A 225 10.63 9.02 -15.82
CA CYS A 225 11.73 9.88 -16.23
C CYS A 225 12.79 9.04 -16.96
N ASP A 226 13.80 9.68 -17.54
CA ASP A 226 14.95 8.96 -18.08
C ASP A 226 15.71 8.25 -16.95
N VAL A 227 15.93 6.95 -17.11
CA VAL A 227 16.66 6.10 -16.15
C VAL A 227 17.94 5.62 -16.83
N ALA A 228 19.09 5.97 -16.26
CA ALA A 228 20.38 5.53 -16.77
C ALA A 228 20.61 4.03 -16.50
N LYS A 229 21.37 3.38 -17.39
CA LYS A 229 21.87 2.02 -17.16
C LYS A 229 22.55 1.90 -15.79
N GLY A 230 22.22 0.84 -15.05
CA GLY A 230 22.72 0.56 -13.71
C GLY A 230 21.99 1.28 -12.58
N ALA A 231 21.06 2.20 -12.88
CA ALA A 231 20.27 2.86 -11.85
C ALA A 231 19.18 1.91 -11.28
N LEU A 232 18.87 2.06 -9.99
CA LEU A 232 17.78 1.34 -9.34
C LEU A 232 16.41 1.73 -9.91
N LEU A 233 15.56 0.74 -10.09
CA LEU A 233 14.17 0.92 -10.49
C LEU A 233 13.30 0.99 -9.23
N TYR A 234 12.86 2.20 -8.91
CA TYR A 234 12.08 2.49 -7.72
C TYR A 234 10.60 2.62 -8.03
N ASN A 235 9.77 1.93 -7.26
CA ASN A 235 8.32 2.14 -7.19
C ASN A 235 7.95 2.91 -5.90
N CYS A 236 6.76 3.51 -5.86
CA CYS A 236 6.23 4.11 -4.63
C CYS A 236 5.13 3.19 -4.06
N TYR A 237 5.35 2.68 -2.84
CA TYR A 237 4.46 1.72 -2.17
C TYR A 237 3.33 2.40 -1.39
N THR A 238 3.38 3.72 -1.27
CA THR A 238 2.45 4.53 -0.48
C THR A 238 1.82 5.59 -1.34
N ASN A 239 0.71 6.18 -0.89
CA ASN A 239 0.19 7.37 -1.53
C ASN A 239 1.18 8.54 -1.39
N VAL A 240 1.60 9.10 -2.53
CA VAL A 240 2.57 10.21 -2.60
C VAL A 240 2.05 11.51 -1.99
N LEU A 241 0.73 11.63 -1.80
CA LEU A 241 0.06 12.80 -1.23
C LEU A 241 0.03 12.80 0.31
N LEU A 242 0.49 11.73 0.96
CA LEU A 242 0.61 11.68 2.42
C LEU A 242 1.85 12.42 2.90
N GLY A 243 1.83 12.90 4.14
CA GLY A 243 3.00 13.50 4.80
C GLY A 243 4.09 12.47 5.15
N THR A 244 5.31 12.94 5.43
CA THR A 244 6.47 12.06 5.66
C THR A 244 6.27 11.04 6.78
N ASP A 245 5.73 11.46 7.93
CA ASP A 245 5.54 10.56 9.07
C ASP A 245 4.49 9.48 8.77
N GLU A 246 3.42 9.83 8.06
CA GLU A 246 2.37 8.89 7.64
C GLU A 246 2.92 7.86 6.63
N ARG A 247 3.67 8.32 5.62
CA ARG A 247 4.34 7.40 4.67
C ARG A 247 5.29 6.44 5.38
N ARG A 248 6.12 6.95 6.30
CA ARG A 248 7.05 6.11 7.09
C ARG A 248 6.30 5.12 7.98
N HIS A 249 5.21 5.54 8.61
CA HIS A 249 4.38 4.65 9.41
C HIS A 249 3.82 3.48 8.59
N LEU A 250 3.21 3.77 7.43
CA LEU A 250 2.67 2.73 6.53
C LEU A 250 3.75 1.76 6.04
N LEU A 251 4.94 2.27 5.67
CA LEU A 251 6.06 1.43 5.25
C LEU A 251 6.61 0.59 6.39
N LYS A 252 6.67 1.13 7.61
CA LYS A 252 7.16 0.39 8.77
C LYS A 252 6.21 -0.73 9.17
N VAL A 253 4.91 -0.46 9.19
CA VAL A 253 3.89 -1.45 9.56
C VAL A 253 3.68 -2.50 8.47
N GLY A 254 3.59 -2.08 7.20
CA GLY A 254 3.25 -2.97 6.10
C GLY A 254 4.45 -3.60 5.38
N LYS A 255 5.64 -2.98 5.46
CA LYS A 255 6.84 -3.38 4.70
C LYS A 255 8.10 -3.49 5.57
N TYR A 256 8.00 -3.29 6.88
CA TYR A 256 9.06 -3.54 7.86
C TYR A 256 10.36 -2.73 7.67
N PHE A 257 10.31 -1.54 7.06
CA PHE A 257 11.48 -0.65 6.93
C PHE A 257 11.15 0.83 7.14
N ASP A 258 12.16 1.60 7.56
CA ASP A 258 12.10 3.06 7.67
C ASP A 258 12.69 3.73 6.41
N CYS A 259 11.85 4.44 5.65
CA CYS A 259 12.30 5.11 4.42
C CYS A 259 13.26 6.29 4.72
N LYS A 260 14.38 6.31 4.00
CA LYS A 260 15.44 7.35 4.05
C LYS A 260 15.69 8.02 2.69
N CYS A 261 14.71 8.02 1.79
CA CYS A 261 14.84 8.70 0.50
C CYS A 261 15.00 10.21 0.68
N ALA A 262 15.52 10.91 -0.33
CA ALA A 262 15.77 12.36 -0.28
C ALA A 262 14.53 13.16 0.18
N ARG A 263 13.33 12.78 -0.26
CA ARG A 263 12.09 13.43 0.15
C ARG A 263 11.76 13.25 1.63
N CYS A 264 12.02 12.07 2.20
CA CYS A 264 11.75 11.80 3.61
C CYS A 264 12.80 12.40 4.56
N GLU A 265 14.01 12.69 4.05
CA GLU A 265 15.09 13.33 4.80
C GLU A 265 15.07 14.86 4.74
N ASP A 266 14.45 15.44 3.71
CA ASP A 266 14.26 16.87 3.57
C ASP A 266 13.08 17.38 4.45
N PRO A 267 13.30 18.32 5.38
CA PRO A 267 12.25 18.96 6.19
C PRO A 267 11.11 19.60 5.39
N THR A 268 11.38 20.02 4.15
CA THR A 268 10.40 20.63 3.24
C THR A 268 9.77 19.63 2.28
N GLU A 269 10.17 18.35 2.33
CA GLU A 269 9.77 17.32 1.39
C GLU A 269 10.00 17.71 -0.08
N LEU A 270 11.23 18.13 -0.41
CA LEU A 270 11.62 18.65 -1.72
C LEU A 270 10.78 19.87 -2.13
N GLY A 271 10.51 20.75 -1.17
CA GLY A 271 9.68 21.96 -1.37
C GLY A 271 8.17 21.73 -1.46
N SER A 272 7.68 20.49 -1.33
CA SER A 272 6.23 20.23 -1.36
C SER A 272 5.52 20.70 -0.09
N HIS A 273 6.22 20.78 1.04
CA HIS A 273 5.72 21.22 2.34
C HIS A 273 4.48 20.44 2.84
N MET A 274 4.36 19.17 2.44
CA MET A 274 3.18 18.35 2.77
C MET A 274 3.00 18.08 4.27
N SER A 275 4.04 18.21 5.09
CA SER A 275 3.95 18.12 6.56
C SER A 275 4.24 19.44 7.28
N SER A 276 4.24 20.58 6.58
CA SER A 276 4.59 21.88 7.16
C SER A 276 3.39 22.62 7.76
N PHE A 277 3.65 23.41 8.80
CA PHE A 277 2.67 24.25 9.48
C PHE A 277 2.90 25.73 9.21
N MET A 278 1.84 26.53 9.27
CA MET A 278 1.97 27.99 9.26
C MET A 278 2.60 28.46 10.57
N CYS A 279 3.58 29.36 10.48
CA CYS A 279 4.15 29.97 11.68
C CYS A 279 3.30 31.17 12.12
N ALA A 280 2.61 31.04 13.27
CA ALA A 280 1.80 32.11 13.85
C ALA A 280 2.61 33.42 14.03
N ARG A 281 3.83 33.34 14.58
CA ARG A 281 4.69 34.52 14.75
C ARG A 281 5.06 35.21 13.43
N CYS A 282 5.26 34.46 12.35
CA CYS A 282 5.51 35.07 11.03
C CYS A 282 4.24 35.70 10.47
N ALA A 283 3.10 35.02 10.59
CA ALA A 283 1.81 35.52 10.15
C ALA A 283 1.43 36.84 10.85
N ASP A 284 1.63 36.93 12.16
CA ASP A 284 1.40 38.15 12.96
C ASP A 284 2.27 39.32 12.47
N ASN A 285 3.49 39.01 12.00
CA ASN A 285 4.42 39.97 11.44
C ASN A 285 4.25 40.16 9.91
N LYS A 286 3.14 39.69 9.32
CA LYS A 286 2.85 39.76 7.87
C LYS A 286 3.97 39.20 6.98
N ARG A 287 4.64 38.14 7.44
CA ARG A 287 5.72 37.43 6.72
C ARG A 287 5.31 35.98 6.45
N ALA A 288 5.77 35.43 5.33
CA ALA A 288 5.66 34.00 5.08
C ALA A 288 6.69 33.25 5.93
N GLY A 289 6.24 32.28 6.71
CA GLY A 289 7.12 31.44 7.51
C GLY A 289 6.44 30.12 7.86
N PHE A 290 7.20 29.04 7.74
CA PHE A 290 6.70 27.68 7.88
C PHE A 290 7.50 26.91 8.92
N ILE A 291 6.79 26.14 9.73
CA ILE A 291 7.36 25.25 10.73
C ILE A 291 7.50 23.88 10.09
N VAL A 292 8.73 23.36 10.12
CA VAL A 292 9.12 22.08 9.51
C VAL A 292 9.75 21.17 10.56
N LYS A 293 9.68 19.86 10.34
CA LYS A 293 10.33 18.85 11.18
C LYS A 293 11.79 18.69 10.73
N LYS A 294 12.75 19.01 11.60
CA LYS A 294 14.18 18.84 11.31
C LYS A 294 14.91 18.08 12.40
N LYS A 295 16.01 17.43 12.03
CA LYS A 295 16.91 16.76 12.98
C LYS A 295 17.53 17.81 13.89
N LYS A 296 17.62 17.51 15.18
CA LYS A 296 18.37 18.33 16.13
C LYS A 296 19.85 18.13 15.85
N GLU A 297 20.56 19.19 15.52
CA GLU A 297 22.02 19.11 15.39
C GLU A 297 22.63 18.79 16.77
N PRO A 298 23.59 17.86 16.84
CA PRO A 298 24.35 17.66 18.07
C PRO A 298 25.06 18.97 18.39
N ALA A 299 24.90 19.45 19.63
CA ALA A 299 25.60 20.65 20.08
C ALA A 299 27.11 20.44 19.88
N GLN A 300 27.72 21.25 19.01
CA GLN A 300 29.16 21.27 18.85
C GLN A 300 29.79 21.62 20.20
N GLY A 301 30.51 20.68 20.83
CA GLY A 301 31.32 20.97 22.03
C GLY A 301 31.27 20.01 23.22
N GLN A 302 30.51 18.91 23.20
CA GLN A 302 30.62 17.90 24.27
C GLN A 302 31.45 16.70 23.82
N GLN A 303 32.74 16.74 24.15
CA GLN A 303 33.60 15.55 24.17
C GLN A 303 32.89 14.43 24.94
N GLN A 304 32.74 13.29 24.28
CA GLN A 304 32.19 12.07 24.85
C GLN A 304 33.12 11.57 25.95
N THR A 305 32.80 11.83 27.22
CA THR A 305 33.19 10.93 28.30
C THR A 305 32.09 9.87 28.41
N ALA A 306 32.37 8.70 27.87
CA ALA A 306 31.50 7.54 27.95
C ALA A 306 31.36 7.09 29.41
N LYS A 307 30.29 7.49 30.09
CA LYS A 307 29.72 6.71 31.20
C LYS A 307 28.37 6.18 30.75
N GLN A 308 28.35 4.88 30.49
CA GLN A 308 27.16 4.08 30.22
C GLN A 308 26.25 4.12 31.45
N THR A 309 25.28 5.03 31.46
CA THR A 309 24.08 4.87 32.29
C THR A 309 22.98 4.29 31.41
N LYS A 310 22.58 3.06 31.74
CA LYS A 310 21.41 2.38 31.19
C LYS A 310 20.15 3.14 31.63
N SER A 311 19.70 4.10 30.84
CA SER A 311 18.34 4.61 30.91
C SER A 311 17.77 4.76 29.51
N SER A 312 16.67 4.04 29.26
CA SER A 312 15.95 3.91 28.01
C SER A 312 15.07 5.12 27.71
N ALA A 313 15.66 6.33 27.73
CA ALA A 313 15.00 7.53 27.26
C ALA A 313 15.57 7.87 25.88
N THR A 314 14.82 7.51 24.83
CA THR A 314 15.11 7.87 23.44
C THR A 314 15.29 9.38 23.36
N LYS A 315 16.53 9.88 23.32
CA LYS A 315 16.85 11.30 23.16
C LYS A 315 16.10 11.81 21.92
N GLN A 316 15.17 12.75 22.12
CA GLN A 316 14.28 13.24 21.06
C GLN A 316 15.13 13.90 19.96
N LEU A 317 15.30 13.18 18.85
CA LEU A 317 16.19 13.52 17.72
C LEU A 317 15.62 14.57 16.78
N TRP A 318 14.34 14.92 16.92
CA TRP A 318 13.61 15.77 15.98
C TRP A 318 12.97 16.94 16.70
N LEU A 319 12.93 18.10 16.03
CA LEU A 319 12.27 19.30 16.52
C LEU A 319 11.47 19.95 15.38
N TRP A 320 10.37 20.61 15.74
CA TRP A 320 9.55 21.39 14.83
C TRP A 320 9.93 22.86 14.97
N GLN A 321 10.48 23.47 13.92
CA GLN A 321 10.94 24.87 13.98
C GLN A 321 10.64 25.64 12.70
N CYS A 322 10.27 26.91 12.89
CA CYS A 322 10.11 27.87 11.82
C CYS A 322 11.44 28.16 11.13
N GLN A 323 11.44 28.13 9.80
CA GLN A 323 12.62 28.44 9.00
C GLN A 323 13.01 29.93 9.02
N GLN A 324 12.18 30.82 9.59
CA GLN A 324 12.32 32.28 9.48
C GLN A 324 12.48 33.03 10.82
N CYS A 325 11.87 32.55 11.92
CA CYS A 325 11.85 33.29 13.19
C CYS A 325 12.11 32.42 14.43
N GLU A 326 12.72 31.25 14.23
CA GLU A 326 13.10 30.28 15.26
C GLU A 326 11.97 29.71 16.12
N HIS A 327 10.72 30.16 15.92
CA HIS A 327 9.56 29.66 16.65
C HIS A 327 9.41 28.15 16.52
N THR A 328 9.24 27.46 17.65
CA THR A 328 9.11 26.00 17.70
C THR A 328 7.73 25.55 18.14
N LEU A 329 7.30 24.38 17.66
CA LEU A 329 6.19 23.63 18.23
C LEU A 329 6.71 22.39 18.97
N THR A 330 6.01 21.95 20.01
CA THR A 330 6.28 20.66 20.64
C THR A 330 5.70 19.53 19.79
N ALA A 331 6.23 18.32 19.92
CA ALA A 331 5.70 17.15 19.23
C ALA A 331 4.23 16.89 19.60
N GLU A 332 3.88 17.04 20.88
CA GLU A 332 2.51 16.89 21.39
C GLU A 332 1.54 17.89 20.76
N THR A 333 1.92 19.18 20.65
CA THR A 333 1.07 20.17 19.99
C THR A 333 0.85 19.84 18.51
N VAL A 334 1.88 19.36 17.81
CA VAL A 334 1.76 18.95 16.41
C VAL A 334 0.81 17.77 16.25
N GLU A 335 0.96 16.75 17.10
CA GLU A 335 0.10 15.56 17.09
C GLU A 335 -1.36 15.94 17.37
N GLN A 336 -1.61 16.74 18.41
CA GLN A 336 -2.95 17.23 18.75
C GLN A 336 -3.60 18.02 17.59
N LEU A 337 -2.84 18.87 16.88
CA LEU A 337 -3.35 19.61 15.73
C LEU A 337 -3.75 18.68 14.57
N ILE A 338 -2.93 17.66 14.30
CA ILE A 338 -3.20 16.67 13.24
C ILE A 338 -4.42 15.83 13.60
N GLU A 339 -4.47 15.27 14.81
CA GLU A 339 -5.57 14.40 15.23
C GLU A 339 -6.90 15.14 15.28
N ARG A 340 -6.92 16.37 15.81
CA ARG A 340 -8.13 17.21 15.78
C ARG A 340 -8.59 17.49 14.34
N ALA A 341 -7.66 17.76 13.43
CA ALA A 341 -8.02 17.99 12.03
C ALA A 341 -8.60 16.72 11.38
N LYS A 342 -8.01 15.54 11.64
CA LYS A 342 -8.53 14.25 11.18
C LYS A 342 -9.93 13.95 11.74
N GLU A 343 -10.18 14.24 13.02
CA GLU A 343 -11.49 14.09 13.65
C GLU A 343 -12.55 15.02 13.01
N GLU A 344 -12.22 16.29 12.80
CA GLU A 344 -13.13 17.22 12.11
C GLU A 344 -13.40 16.80 10.65
N MET A 345 -12.42 16.24 9.95
CA MET A 345 -12.59 15.66 8.60
C MET A 345 -13.51 14.45 8.62
N PHE A 346 -13.42 13.59 9.63
CA PHE A 346 -14.31 12.44 9.80
C PHE A 346 -15.78 12.89 9.95
N HIS A 347 -16.04 13.95 10.74
CA HIS A 347 -17.39 14.50 10.91
C HIS A 347 -17.90 15.33 9.72
N ALA A 348 -17.02 15.73 8.79
CA ALA A 348 -17.37 16.43 7.57
C ALA A 348 -17.71 15.48 6.40
N LYS A 349 -17.53 14.17 6.57
CA LYS A 349 -17.70 13.16 5.53
C LYS A 349 -19.00 13.37 4.74
N ASP A 350 -18.87 13.30 3.41
CA ASP A 350 -19.94 13.47 2.42
C ASP A 350 -20.65 14.85 2.42
N ASP A 351 -20.19 15.83 3.20
CA ASP A 351 -20.74 17.20 3.24
C ASP A 351 -19.74 18.22 2.68
N VAL A 352 -20.02 18.68 1.45
CA VAL A 352 -19.18 19.67 0.74
C VAL A 352 -19.07 21.00 1.50
N THR A 353 -20.12 21.45 2.17
CA THR A 353 -20.13 22.75 2.86
C THR A 353 -19.23 22.68 4.09
N ARG A 354 -19.31 21.59 4.85
CA ARG A 354 -18.42 21.36 5.99
C ARG A 354 -16.96 21.28 5.56
N TYR A 355 -16.66 20.57 4.47
CA TYR A 355 -15.29 20.51 3.96
C TYR A 355 -14.76 21.88 3.52
N GLU A 356 -15.56 22.71 2.85
CA GLU A 356 -15.13 24.07 2.43
C GLU A 356 -14.86 25.00 3.63
N LEU A 357 -15.71 24.92 4.66
CA LEU A 357 -15.50 25.65 5.93
C LEU A 357 -14.23 25.16 6.64
N LEU A 358 -14.03 23.84 6.68
CA LEU A 358 -12.86 23.21 7.28
C LEU A 358 -11.57 23.61 6.55
N LEU A 359 -11.57 23.56 5.21
CA LEU A 359 -10.44 24.00 4.38
C LEU A 359 -10.06 25.46 4.70
N SER A 360 -11.06 26.35 4.76
CA SER A 360 -10.86 27.76 5.11
C SER A 360 -10.31 27.94 6.53
N LYS A 361 -10.76 27.13 7.49
CA LYS A 361 -10.28 27.15 8.87
C LYS A 361 -8.83 26.66 8.98
N LEU A 362 -8.52 25.53 8.34
CA LEU A 362 -7.27 24.78 8.52
C LEU A 362 -6.08 25.40 7.78
N THR A 363 -6.31 26.16 6.71
CA THR A 363 -5.25 26.94 6.01
C THR A 363 -4.54 27.97 6.89
N ARG A 364 -5.12 28.33 8.05
CA ARG A 364 -4.48 29.21 9.05
C ARG A 364 -3.41 28.48 9.88
N TYR A 365 -3.50 27.17 9.99
CA TYR A 365 -2.62 26.33 10.82
C TYR A 365 -1.63 25.52 9.98
N PHE A 366 -2.07 25.06 8.81
CA PHE A 366 -1.28 24.19 7.94
C PHE A 366 -0.83 24.92 6.68
N HIS A 367 0.34 24.54 6.16
CA HIS A 367 0.77 25.01 4.84
C HIS A 367 -0.31 24.71 3.78
N PRO A 368 -0.52 25.57 2.75
CA PRO A 368 -1.54 25.35 1.71
C PRO A 368 -1.45 24.00 0.98
N ASN A 369 -0.26 23.39 0.99
CA ASN A 369 0.04 22.08 0.38
C ASN A 369 0.04 20.93 1.39
N HIS A 370 -0.33 21.17 2.65
CA HIS A 370 -0.31 20.14 3.67
C HIS A 370 -1.24 18.98 3.29
N TYR A 371 -0.81 17.75 3.56
CA TYR A 371 -1.49 16.54 3.09
C TYR A 371 -2.98 16.48 3.49
N LEU A 372 -3.31 16.93 4.71
CA LEU A 372 -4.72 17.01 5.17
C LEU A 372 -5.56 17.99 4.34
N LEU A 373 -4.99 19.12 3.89
CA LEU A 373 -5.71 20.05 3.02
C LEU A 373 -5.90 19.46 1.62
N LEU A 374 -4.90 18.73 1.12
CA LEU A 374 -5.02 18.01 -0.15
C LEU A 374 -6.09 16.92 -0.07
N ASP A 375 -6.17 16.19 1.04
CA ASP A 375 -7.20 15.17 1.28
C ASP A 375 -8.60 15.81 1.34
N ILE A 376 -8.77 16.94 2.04
CA ILE A 376 -10.03 17.71 2.01
C ILE A 376 -10.40 18.11 0.58
N LYS A 377 -9.44 18.61 -0.22
CA LYS A 377 -9.67 18.96 -1.63
C LYS A 377 -10.08 17.74 -2.46
N GLN A 378 -9.49 16.56 -2.22
CA GLN A 378 -9.85 15.30 -2.87
C GLN A 378 -11.28 14.87 -2.53
N ASN A 379 -11.67 14.96 -1.26
CA ASN A 379 -13.03 14.64 -0.81
C ASN A 379 -14.07 15.59 -1.44
N ILE A 380 -13.81 16.90 -1.48
CA ILE A 380 -14.68 17.86 -2.18
C ILE A 380 -14.78 17.48 -3.66
N ALA A 381 -13.66 17.23 -4.35
CA ALA A 381 -13.66 16.87 -5.76
C ALA A 381 -14.44 15.58 -6.05
N ALA A 382 -14.40 14.60 -5.14
CA ALA A 382 -15.17 13.36 -5.21
C ALA A 382 -16.69 13.62 -5.06
N ILE A 383 -17.11 14.40 -4.07
CA ILE A 383 -18.52 14.79 -3.89
C ILE A 383 -19.03 15.55 -5.12
N LEU A 384 -18.24 16.52 -5.62
CA LEU A 384 -18.60 17.26 -6.83
C LEU A 384 -18.69 16.34 -8.06
N ARG A 385 -17.85 15.30 -8.17
CA ARG A 385 -17.98 14.32 -9.24
C ARG A 385 -19.34 13.62 -9.18
N SER A 386 -19.78 13.16 -8.00
CA SER A 386 -21.08 12.51 -7.84
C SER A 386 -22.23 13.43 -8.24
N ILE A 387 -22.17 14.71 -7.85
CA ILE A 387 -23.15 15.73 -8.27
C ILE A 387 -23.16 15.91 -9.79
N LEU A 388 -21.98 16.01 -10.41
CA LEU A 388 -21.86 16.19 -11.86
C LEU A 388 -22.31 14.96 -12.68
N GLN A 389 -22.26 13.77 -12.09
CA GLN A 389 -22.73 12.53 -12.72
C GLN A 389 -24.26 12.37 -12.61
N ASN A 390 -24.92 13.14 -11.74
CA ASN A 390 -26.37 13.13 -11.59
C ASN A 390 -27.01 14.24 -12.44
N PHE A 391 -27.43 13.90 -13.66
CA PHE A 391 -28.04 14.84 -14.61
C PHE A 391 -29.31 15.52 -14.08
N SER A 392 -30.01 14.91 -13.12
CA SER A 392 -31.21 15.48 -12.51
C SER A 392 -30.92 16.72 -11.66
N LEU A 393 -29.69 16.88 -11.17
CA LEU A 393 -29.30 18.01 -10.32
C LEU A 393 -28.99 19.29 -11.11
N GLN A 394 -28.89 19.23 -12.44
CA GLN A 394 -28.59 20.37 -13.34
C GLN A 394 -27.51 21.33 -12.77
N PRO A 395 -26.29 20.81 -12.52
CA PRO A 395 -25.27 21.57 -11.80
C PRO A 395 -24.87 22.85 -12.54
N GLY A 396 -24.84 23.97 -11.82
CA GLY A 396 -24.43 25.25 -12.38
C GLY A 396 -22.93 25.34 -12.69
N ARG A 397 -22.56 26.31 -13.54
CA ARG A 397 -21.16 26.58 -13.96
C ARG A 397 -20.15 26.63 -12.81
N LYS A 398 -20.53 27.20 -11.66
CA LYS A 398 -19.67 27.31 -10.46
C LYS A 398 -19.18 25.96 -9.94
N VAL A 399 -19.99 24.89 -10.08
CA VAL A 399 -19.63 23.53 -9.64
C VAL A 399 -18.49 22.98 -10.50
N TYR A 400 -18.61 23.14 -11.82
CA TYR A 400 -17.56 22.76 -12.77
C TYR A 400 -16.26 23.54 -12.52
N GLU A 401 -16.36 24.86 -12.40
CA GLU A 401 -15.19 25.72 -12.14
C GLU A 401 -14.50 25.36 -10.83
N ARG A 402 -15.27 25.07 -9.77
CA ARG A 402 -14.70 24.66 -8.49
C ARG A 402 -13.96 23.33 -8.60
N LYS A 403 -14.56 22.33 -9.28
CA LYS A 403 -13.91 21.03 -9.50
C LYS A 403 -12.62 21.16 -10.32
N VAL A 404 -12.62 21.97 -11.37
CA VAL A 404 -11.41 22.23 -12.19
C VAL A 404 -10.29 22.81 -11.34
N ARG A 405 -10.57 23.84 -10.52
CA ARG A 405 -9.57 24.45 -9.63
C ARG A 405 -9.00 23.43 -8.64
N LEU A 406 -9.85 22.61 -8.01
CA LEU A 406 -9.40 21.56 -7.08
C LEU A 406 -8.49 20.55 -7.77
N CYS A 407 -8.87 20.09 -8.97
CA CYS A 407 -8.03 19.16 -9.73
C CYS A 407 -6.68 19.78 -10.12
N GLN A 408 -6.64 21.05 -10.53
CA GLN A 408 -5.41 21.76 -10.86
C GLN A 408 -4.48 21.88 -9.64
N ASP A 409 -5.03 22.23 -8.47
CA ASP A 409 -4.29 22.29 -7.21
C ASP A 409 -3.66 20.94 -6.84
N ILE A 410 -4.40 19.84 -7.01
CA ILE A 410 -3.95 18.49 -6.65
C ILE A 410 -2.89 17.99 -7.65
N LEU A 411 -3.08 18.21 -8.95
CA LEU A 411 -2.19 17.74 -10.02
C LEU A 411 -0.75 18.26 -9.88
N ALA A 412 -0.56 19.41 -9.23
CA ALA A 412 0.77 19.96 -8.96
C ALA A 412 1.66 19.01 -8.12
N PHE A 413 1.06 18.07 -7.38
CA PHE A 413 1.75 17.15 -6.47
C PHE A 413 1.73 15.67 -6.92
N CYS A 414 1.08 15.38 -8.05
CA CYS A 414 0.98 14.03 -8.61
C CYS A 414 2.05 13.72 -9.67
N LYS A 415 3.12 14.52 -9.75
CA LYS A 415 4.18 14.38 -10.77
C LYS A 415 5.24 13.35 -10.38
#